data_AF-A0AB38NYM8-F1
#
_entry.id   AF-A0AB38NYM8-F1
#
_cell.length_a   1.000
_cell.length_b   1.000
_cell.length_c   1.000
_cell.angle_alpha   90.00
_cell.angle_beta   90.00
_cell.angle_gamma   90.00
#
_symmetry.space_group_name_H-M   'P 1'
#
loop_
_entity.id
_entity.type
_entity.pdbx_description
1 polymer ?
#
loop_
_entity_poly.entity_id
_entity_poly.type
_entity_poly.pdbx_seq_one_letter_code
_entity_poly.pdbx_strand_id
1 'polypeptide(L)'
;MMTESDKERFNNRICIGQVLVSADVYVTSVMTESAAEVEITVPDENYQKVMDLYDRICQFALLYGEDLQGLFQTDRYYYMSCFVRDIEAFKKEFENEDELKPLFNHDKGETAEFLISFPEKANYDDKEPVKKSFLEITQKHVDSLDELTWGNFEHRAFTGGTVGFGINPHTMERINFDDERDKITKLSRKDFVESNLTDSFEDDFYVNPLFEGAQKIGEIDNYPVYFNSRGFYFYWNKQTEYLLESWLTFPAYPYGW
;
A
#
# COMPACT_ATOMS: atom_id res chain seq x y z
N MET A 1 16.68 -16.42 -6.85
CA MET A 1 16.08 -15.18 -7.42
C MET A 1 14.57 -15.15 -7.19
N MET A 2 14.03 -13.97 -6.85
CA MET A 2 12.59 -13.69 -6.72
C MET A 2 11.79 -14.09 -7.97
N THR A 3 10.60 -14.66 -7.76
CA THR A 3 9.63 -14.92 -8.83
C THR A 3 8.93 -13.64 -9.29
N GLU A 4 8.23 -13.67 -10.43
CA GLU A 4 7.44 -12.51 -10.87
C GLU A 4 6.32 -12.16 -9.86
N SER A 5 5.73 -13.16 -9.21
CA SER A 5 4.77 -12.94 -8.12
C SER A 5 5.41 -12.25 -6.91
N ASP A 6 6.68 -12.56 -6.60
CA ASP A 6 7.41 -11.92 -5.50
C ASP A 6 7.71 -10.46 -5.83
N LYS A 7 8.09 -10.15 -7.08
CA LYS A 7 8.32 -8.77 -7.53
C LYS A 7 7.04 -7.95 -7.53
N GLU A 8 5.93 -8.53 -7.96
CA GLU A 8 4.61 -7.89 -7.88
C GLU A 8 4.24 -7.62 -6.42
N ARG A 9 4.46 -8.60 -5.53
CA ARG A 9 4.25 -8.43 -4.09
C ARG A 9 5.14 -7.32 -3.50
N PHE A 10 6.42 -7.31 -3.85
CA PHE A 10 7.39 -6.30 -3.43
C PHE A 10 6.92 -4.89 -3.80
N ASN A 11 6.60 -4.68 -5.08
CA ASN A 11 6.23 -3.36 -5.61
C ASN A 11 4.91 -2.84 -5.04
N ASN A 12 3.98 -3.73 -4.67
CA ASN A 12 2.64 -3.34 -4.25
C ASN A 12 2.45 -3.25 -2.73
N ARG A 13 3.33 -3.85 -1.92
CA ARG A 13 3.04 -4.09 -0.49
C ARG A 13 4.08 -3.60 0.50
N ILE A 14 5.28 -3.27 0.03
CA ILE A 14 6.35 -2.77 0.91
C ILE A 14 6.10 -1.30 1.24
N CYS A 15 6.22 -0.95 2.52
CA CYS A 15 6.25 0.43 2.96
C CYS A 15 7.49 1.12 2.38
N ILE A 16 7.29 2.26 1.72
CA ILE A 16 8.40 3.06 1.19
C ILE A 16 9.16 3.69 2.37
N GLY A 17 10.49 3.73 2.25
CA GLY A 17 11.33 4.52 3.13
C GLY A 17 11.78 3.81 4.41
N GLN A 18 11.55 2.50 4.57
CA GLN A 18 12.12 1.72 5.66
C GLN A 18 12.63 0.37 5.17
N VAL A 19 13.86 0.00 5.55
CA VAL A 19 14.43 -1.32 5.28
C VAL A 19 15.38 -1.73 6.41
N LEU A 20 15.31 -2.99 6.81
CA LEU A 20 16.26 -3.62 7.71
C LEU A 20 17.19 -4.52 6.90
N VAL A 21 18.50 -4.38 7.09
CA VAL A 21 19.49 -5.27 6.49
C VAL A 21 20.25 -5.96 7.62
N SER A 22 20.33 -7.28 7.57
CA SER A 22 21.14 -8.09 8.48
C SER A 22 22.28 -8.75 7.74
N ALA A 23 23.45 -8.78 8.36
CA ALA A 23 24.58 -9.61 7.96
C ALA A 23 24.58 -10.86 8.82
N ASP A 24 24.30 -12.01 8.21
CA ASP A 24 24.13 -13.26 8.94
C ASP A 24 25.39 -14.13 8.83
N VAL A 25 25.70 -14.88 9.90
CA VAL A 25 26.86 -15.78 9.97
C VAL A 25 26.42 -17.21 10.31
N TYR A 26 27.14 -18.21 9.80
CA TYR A 26 26.86 -19.60 10.14
C TYR A 26 27.16 -19.90 11.61
N VAL A 27 26.13 -20.29 12.36
CA VAL A 27 26.28 -20.83 13.72
C VAL A 27 26.40 -22.36 13.67
N THR A 28 25.78 -22.97 12.66
CA THR A 28 25.96 -24.38 12.31
C THR A 28 26.03 -24.54 10.79
N SER A 29 26.27 -25.75 10.29
CA SER A 29 26.34 -26.03 8.84
C SER A 29 25.03 -25.78 8.07
N VAL A 30 23.91 -25.56 8.77
CA VAL A 30 22.59 -25.37 8.17
C VAL A 30 21.81 -24.19 8.78
N MET A 31 22.42 -23.42 9.68
CA MET A 31 21.74 -22.35 10.42
C MET A 31 22.62 -21.12 10.51
N THR A 32 22.02 -19.99 10.16
CA THR A 32 22.60 -18.66 10.23
C THR A 32 21.93 -17.86 11.37
N GLU A 33 22.67 -16.92 11.97
CA GLU A 33 22.10 -15.89 12.85
C GLU A 33 22.64 -14.51 12.47
N SER A 34 21.89 -13.46 12.81
CA SER A 34 22.35 -12.09 12.62
C SER A 34 23.60 -11.77 13.44
N ALA A 35 24.67 -11.42 12.75
CA ALA A 35 25.87 -10.86 13.36
C ALA A 35 25.73 -9.35 13.60
N ALA A 36 25.12 -8.63 12.67
CA ALA A 36 24.85 -7.21 12.76
C ALA A 36 23.60 -6.86 11.95
N GLU A 37 22.85 -5.87 12.43
CA GLU A 37 21.65 -5.34 11.79
C GLU A 37 21.78 -3.83 11.63
N VAL A 38 21.32 -3.33 10.49
CA VAL A 38 21.19 -1.90 10.21
C VAL A 38 19.76 -1.64 9.77
N GLU A 39 19.13 -0.67 10.42
CA GLU A 39 17.85 -0.12 9.99
C GLU A 39 18.09 1.19 9.24
N ILE A 40 17.55 1.28 8.03
CA ILE A 40 17.49 2.51 7.24
C ILE A 40 16.05 3.01 7.29
N THR A 41 15.88 4.24 7.74
CA THR A 41 14.60 4.96 7.71
C THR A 41 14.84 6.29 7.00
N VAL A 42 14.11 6.53 5.92
CA VAL A 42 14.16 7.79 5.17
C VAL A 42 13.49 8.86 6.02
N PRO A 43 14.23 9.88 6.49
CA PRO A 43 13.67 10.94 7.32
C PRO A 43 12.91 11.98 6.49
N ASP A 44 11.97 12.68 7.12
CA ASP A 44 11.25 13.81 6.52
C ASP A 44 12.17 14.98 6.10
N GLU A 45 13.34 15.10 6.75
CA GLU A 45 14.36 16.13 6.49
C GLU A 45 15.70 15.46 6.09
N ASN A 46 16.36 15.93 5.03
CA ASN A 46 17.49 15.26 4.32
C ASN A 46 17.10 13.96 3.57
N TYR A 47 15.92 13.96 2.92
CA TYR A 47 15.36 12.81 2.22
C TYR A 47 16.27 12.24 1.11
N GLN A 48 16.93 13.09 0.30
CA GLN A 48 17.47 12.63 -0.99
C GLN A 48 18.55 11.56 -0.86
N LYS A 49 19.57 11.74 0.00
CA LYS A 49 20.67 10.76 0.12
C LYS A 49 20.16 9.42 0.67
N VAL A 50 19.31 9.46 1.69
CA VAL A 50 18.79 8.25 2.34
C VAL A 50 17.78 7.55 1.42
N MET A 51 17.00 8.30 0.66
CA MET A 51 16.09 7.78 -0.36
C MET A 51 16.86 7.14 -1.52
N ASP A 52 17.94 7.77 -2.00
CA ASP A 52 18.79 7.19 -3.05
C ASP A 52 19.42 5.85 -2.59
N LEU A 53 19.84 5.76 -1.32
CA LEU A 53 20.33 4.52 -0.74
C LEU A 53 19.22 3.46 -0.61
N TYR A 54 18.05 3.86 -0.11
CA TYR A 54 16.88 2.99 -0.01
C TYR A 54 16.49 2.42 -1.38
N ASP A 55 16.38 3.25 -2.41
CA ASP A 55 16.02 2.84 -3.77
C ASP A 55 17.04 1.87 -4.36
N ARG A 56 18.34 2.10 -4.12
CA ARG A 56 19.40 1.17 -4.53
C ARG A 56 19.29 -0.17 -3.83
N ILE A 57 18.97 -0.20 -2.54
CA ILE A 57 18.73 -1.45 -1.80
C ILE A 57 17.52 -2.19 -2.36
N CYS A 58 16.41 -1.49 -2.65
CA CYS A 58 15.23 -2.09 -3.27
C CYS A 58 15.54 -2.70 -4.65
N GLN A 59 16.24 -1.95 -5.51
CA GLN A 59 16.64 -2.43 -6.83
C GLN A 59 17.58 -3.63 -6.73
N PHE A 60 18.52 -3.60 -5.78
CA PHE A 60 19.42 -4.71 -5.54
C PHE A 60 18.66 -5.95 -5.07
N ALA A 61 17.71 -5.81 -4.13
CA ALA A 61 16.86 -6.90 -3.67
C ALA A 61 16.05 -7.52 -4.82
N LEU A 62 15.47 -6.72 -5.72
CA LEU A 62 14.74 -7.20 -6.89
C LEU A 62 15.61 -7.97 -7.90
N LEU A 63 16.90 -7.65 -7.99
CA LEU A 63 17.85 -8.28 -8.90
C LEU A 63 18.51 -9.54 -8.33
N TYR A 64 18.93 -9.48 -7.06
CA TYR A 64 19.79 -10.47 -6.43
C TYR A 64 19.12 -11.23 -5.28
N GLY A 65 17.99 -10.74 -4.78
CA GLY A 65 17.27 -11.37 -3.68
C GLY A 65 16.66 -12.71 -4.06
N GLU A 66 16.64 -13.62 -3.10
CA GLU A 66 16.06 -14.95 -3.18
C GLU A 66 14.96 -15.11 -2.15
N ASP A 67 13.90 -15.83 -2.53
CA ASP A 67 12.85 -16.31 -1.64
C ASP A 67 12.21 -15.21 -0.77
N LEU A 68 11.60 -14.20 -1.42
CA LEU A 68 10.89 -13.12 -0.71
C LEU A 68 9.72 -13.71 0.08
N GLN A 69 9.87 -13.78 1.39
CA GLN A 69 8.90 -14.42 2.27
C GLN A 69 8.74 -13.65 3.56
N GLY A 70 7.58 -13.79 4.16
CA GLY A 70 7.35 -13.24 5.48
C GLY A 70 8.11 -14.04 6.53
N LEU A 71 9.02 -13.39 7.24
CA LEU A 71 9.92 -14.09 8.17
C LEU A 71 9.62 -13.76 9.63
N PHE A 72 9.29 -12.51 9.93
CA PHE A 72 8.99 -12.04 11.28
C PHE A 72 8.00 -10.88 11.27
N GLN A 73 7.45 -10.56 12.45
CA GLN A 73 6.54 -9.45 12.62
C GLN A 73 6.87 -8.68 13.90
N THR A 74 6.61 -7.38 13.89
CA THR A 74 6.57 -6.52 15.07
C THR A 74 5.12 -6.13 15.36
N ASP A 75 4.89 -5.34 16.41
CA ASP A 75 3.57 -4.76 16.68
C ASP A 75 3.08 -3.84 15.54
N ARG A 76 3.97 -3.40 14.64
CA ARG A 76 3.67 -2.45 13.56
C ARG A 76 3.73 -3.03 12.15
N TYR A 77 4.61 -3.99 11.90
CA TYR A 77 4.88 -4.47 10.54
C TYR A 77 5.05 -5.97 10.47
N TYR A 78 4.62 -6.55 9.36
CA TYR A 78 5.02 -7.89 8.93
C TYR A 78 6.20 -7.73 7.97
N TYR A 79 7.34 -8.35 8.25
CA TYR A 79 8.55 -8.14 7.43
C TYR A 79 8.67 -9.20 6.35
N MET A 80 8.66 -8.72 5.11
CA MET A 80 8.97 -9.49 3.93
C MET A 80 10.47 -9.45 3.70
N SER A 81 11.10 -10.60 3.81
CA SER A 81 12.54 -10.75 3.78
C SER A 81 12.98 -11.57 2.57
N CYS A 82 14.09 -11.15 1.96
CA CYS A 82 14.77 -11.94 0.95
C CYS A 82 16.24 -12.14 1.32
N PHE A 83 16.78 -13.29 0.92
CA PHE A 83 18.18 -13.63 1.13
C PHE A 83 19.02 -13.15 -0.04
N VAL A 84 20.17 -12.57 0.26
CA VAL A 84 21.22 -12.24 -0.71
C VAL A 84 22.44 -13.08 -0.37
N ARG A 85 22.70 -14.09 -1.21
CA ARG A 85 23.82 -15.02 -1.03
C ARG A 85 25.05 -14.64 -1.85
N ASP A 86 24.91 -13.69 -2.78
CA ASP A 86 26.03 -13.10 -3.51
C ASP A 86 26.69 -11.99 -2.67
N ILE A 87 27.54 -12.41 -1.73
CA ILE A 87 28.24 -11.53 -0.79
C ILE A 87 29.12 -10.50 -1.50
N GLU A 88 29.79 -10.91 -2.57
CA GLU A 88 30.72 -10.05 -3.30
C GLU A 88 29.98 -8.98 -4.11
N ALA A 89 28.84 -9.32 -4.71
CA ALA A 89 27.99 -8.33 -5.36
C ALA A 89 27.45 -7.29 -4.36
N PHE A 90 27.00 -7.75 -3.18
CA PHE A 90 26.48 -6.84 -2.15
C PHE A 90 27.57 -5.90 -1.61
N LYS A 91 28.75 -6.43 -1.27
CA LYS A 91 29.90 -5.62 -0.84
C LYS A 91 30.29 -4.59 -1.91
N LYS A 92 30.42 -5.02 -3.16
CA LYS A 92 30.80 -4.11 -4.26
C LYS A 92 29.85 -2.93 -4.40
N GLU A 93 28.55 -3.15 -4.19
CA GLU A 93 27.54 -2.09 -4.30
C GLU A 93 27.51 -1.19 -3.06
N PHE A 94 27.69 -1.75 -1.86
CA PHE A 94 27.31 -1.08 -0.61
C PHE A 94 28.43 -0.88 0.42
N GLU A 95 29.64 -1.43 0.25
CA GLU A 95 30.72 -1.35 1.27
C GLU A 95 31.15 0.07 1.61
N ASN A 96 30.94 1.00 0.67
CA ASN A 96 31.31 2.41 0.82
C ASN A 96 30.18 3.27 1.43
N GLU A 97 29.00 2.71 1.64
CA GLU A 97 27.89 3.40 2.28
C GLU A 97 28.12 3.45 3.79
N ASP A 98 28.24 4.66 4.33
CA ASP A 98 28.54 4.88 5.75
C ASP A 98 27.49 4.23 6.66
N GLU A 99 26.23 4.30 6.24
CA GLU A 99 25.06 3.75 6.92
C GLU A 99 25.15 2.22 7.07
N LEU A 100 25.77 1.52 6.11
CA LEU A 100 25.84 0.06 6.05
C LEU A 100 27.15 -0.53 6.60
N LYS A 101 28.13 0.31 6.97
CA LYS A 101 29.43 -0.12 7.52
C LYS A 101 29.36 -1.17 8.63
N PRO A 102 28.40 -1.14 9.58
CA PRO A 102 28.29 -2.16 10.61
C PRO A 102 28.12 -3.58 10.06
N LEU A 103 27.51 -3.74 8.89
CA LEU A 103 27.28 -5.03 8.24
C LEU A 103 28.56 -5.68 7.71
N PHE A 104 29.61 -4.90 7.48
CA PHE A 104 30.87 -5.38 6.92
C PHE A 104 31.96 -5.55 7.99
N ASN A 105 31.78 -4.96 9.16
CA ASN A 105 32.78 -4.89 10.25
C ASN A 105 32.18 -5.34 11.59
N HIS A 106 31.53 -6.50 11.61
CA HIS A 106 30.81 -7.00 12.79
C HIS A 106 31.63 -7.91 13.73
N ASP A 107 32.92 -8.17 13.44
CA ASP A 107 33.86 -8.96 14.26
C ASP A 107 33.41 -10.39 14.64
N LYS A 108 32.42 -10.93 13.94
CA LYS A 108 31.81 -12.26 14.22
C LYS A 108 32.10 -13.34 13.17
N GLY A 109 33.05 -13.09 12.27
CA GLY A 109 33.44 -14.01 11.20
C GLY A 109 33.01 -13.55 9.81
N GLU A 110 33.05 -14.46 8.83
CA GLU A 110 32.62 -14.16 7.46
C GLU A 110 31.09 -14.18 7.35
N THR A 111 30.54 -13.14 6.73
CA THR A 111 29.11 -13.08 6.39
C THR A 111 28.75 -14.22 5.44
N ALA A 112 27.76 -15.02 5.82
CA ALA A 112 27.23 -16.14 5.05
C ALA A 112 26.17 -15.70 4.04
N GLU A 113 25.28 -14.80 4.45
CA GLU A 113 24.24 -14.20 3.63
C GLU A 113 23.82 -12.85 4.22
N PHE A 114 23.25 -11.97 3.38
CA PHE A 114 22.54 -10.79 3.86
C PHE A 114 21.04 -11.06 3.82
N LEU A 115 20.33 -10.72 4.89
CA LEU A 115 18.88 -10.73 4.93
C LEU A 115 18.37 -9.31 4.79
N ILE A 116 17.69 -9.00 3.68
CA ILE A 116 17.06 -7.70 3.46
C ILE A 116 15.58 -7.84 3.76
N SER A 117 15.10 -7.10 4.75
CA SER A 117 13.75 -7.19 5.29
C SER A 117 13.02 -5.87 5.14
N PHE A 118 11.91 -5.92 4.43
CA PHE A 118 11.07 -4.77 4.15
C PHE A 118 9.80 -4.86 4.99
N PRO A 119 9.41 -3.78 5.68
CA PRO A 119 8.11 -3.74 6.32
C PRO A 119 7.03 -3.81 5.24
N GLU A 120 6.20 -4.84 5.31
CA GLU A 120 4.94 -4.93 4.58
C GLU A 120 3.89 -4.20 5.40
N LYS A 121 3.06 -3.37 4.74
CA LYS A 121 1.91 -2.73 5.39
C LYS A 121 1.05 -3.86 5.97
N ALA A 122 0.87 -3.88 7.29
CA ALA A 122 0.47 -5.03 8.11
C ALA A 122 -0.92 -5.65 7.85
N ASN A 123 -1.59 -5.31 6.76
CA ASN A 123 -2.99 -5.65 6.56
C ASN A 123 -3.28 -6.05 5.11
N TYR A 124 -2.71 -7.16 4.63
CA TYR A 124 -3.28 -7.81 3.44
C TYR A 124 -4.23 -8.96 3.83
N ASP A 125 -3.92 -9.71 4.89
CA ASP A 125 -4.68 -10.92 5.24
C ASP A 125 -5.97 -10.65 6.04
N ASP A 126 -6.14 -9.46 6.63
CA ASP A 126 -7.33 -9.08 7.42
C ASP A 126 -8.11 -7.87 6.84
N LYS A 127 -8.01 -7.64 5.52
CA LYS A 127 -8.74 -6.56 4.84
C LYS A 127 -10.24 -6.83 4.74
N GLU A 128 -10.63 -8.10 4.62
CA GLU A 128 -12.00 -8.48 4.33
C GLU A 128 -12.99 -8.07 5.44
N PRO A 129 -12.68 -8.23 6.74
CA PRO A 129 -13.53 -7.69 7.80
C PRO A 129 -13.66 -6.16 7.77
N VAL A 130 -12.59 -5.44 7.44
CA VAL A 130 -12.60 -3.98 7.32
C VAL A 130 -13.45 -3.54 6.12
N LYS A 131 -13.25 -4.16 4.94
CA LYS A 131 -14.07 -3.93 3.74
C LYS A 131 -15.55 -4.18 4.00
N LYS A 132 -15.86 -5.30 4.64
CA LYS A 132 -17.24 -5.65 5.00
C LYS A 132 -17.86 -4.61 5.93
N SER A 133 -17.15 -4.20 6.98
CA SER A 133 -17.63 -3.18 7.93
C SER A 133 -17.81 -1.82 7.25
N PHE A 134 -16.90 -1.45 6.35
CA PHE A 134 -17.01 -0.23 5.53
C PHE A 134 -18.26 -0.27 4.64
N LEU A 135 -18.52 -1.38 3.96
CA LEU A 135 -19.72 -1.56 3.15
C LEU A 135 -20.98 -1.49 4.00
N GLU A 136 -21.04 -2.16 5.16
CA GLU A 136 -22.21 -2.10 6.05
C GLU A 136 -22.54 -0.66 6.48
N ILE A 137 -21.52 0.15 6.81
CA ILE A 137 -21.70 1.56 7.20
C ILE A 137 -22.15 2.40 6.00
N THR A 138 -21.47 2.29 4.87
CA THR A 138 -21.72 3.13 3.69
C THR A 138 -23.03 2.77 2.98
N GLN A 139 -23.38 1.48 2.90
CA GLN A 139 -24.67 1.01 2.38
C GLN A 139 -25.84 1.45 3.26
N LYS A 140 -25.66 1.53 4.58
CA LYS A 140 -26.67 2.11 5.49
C LYS A 140 -26.82 3.62 5.27
N HIS A 141 -25.71 4.33 5.08
CA HIS A 141 -25.75 5.77 4.87
C HIS A 141 -26.37 6.13 3.51
N VAL A 142 -26.00 5.46 2.42
CA VAL A 142 -26.50 5.77 1.07
C VAL A 142 -28.02 5.57 0.94
N ASP A 143 -28.58 4.61 1.67
CA ASP A 143 -30.03 4.38 1.78
C ASP A 143 -30.75 5.55 2.47
N SER A 144 -30.06 6.29 3.33
CA SER A 144 -30.65 7.42 4.07
C SER A 144 -30.59 8.76 3.32
N LEU A 145 -29.88 8.80 2.19
CA LEU A 145 -29.79 10.00 1.37
C LEU A 145 -31.13 10.34 0.74
N ASP A 146 -31.48 11.63 0.73
CA ASP A 146 -32.66 12.11 0.04
C ASP A 146 -32.48 12.08 -1.49
N GLU A 147 -33.60 12.05 -2.21
CA GLU A 147 -33.61 11.97 -3.68
C GLU A 147 -32.95 13.17 -4.36
N LEU A 148 -32.97 14.37 -3.75
CA LEU A 148 -32.31 15.54 -4.34
C LEU A 148 -30.79 15.37 -4.28
N THR A 149 -30.28 14.92 -3.14
CA THR A 149 -28.85 14.59 -2.98
C THR A 149 -28.44 13.47 -3.93
N TRP A 150 -29.22 12.40 -4.02
CA TRP A 150 -28.94 11.29 -4.94
C TRP A 150 -28.98 11.72 -6.42
N GLY A 151 -29.99 12.48 -6.82
CA GLY A 151 -30.11 13.00 -8.19
C GLY A 151 -28.93 13.90 -8.60
N ASN A 152 -28.30 14.60 -7.65
CA ASN A 152 -27.07 15.36 -7.91
C ASN A 152 -25.87 14.45 -8.17
N PHE A 153 -25.81 13.25 -7.57
CA PHE A 153 -24.78 12.26 -7.89
C PHE A 153 -25.01 11.65 -9.25
N GLU A 154 -26.26 11.27 -9.58
CA GLU A 154 -26.65 10.80 -10.91
C GLU A 154 -26.25 11.82 -11.99
N HIS A 155 -26.65 13.08 -11.81
CA HIS A 155 -26.33 14.13 -12.76
C HIS A 155 -24.82 14.23 -13.01
N ARG A 156 -24.00 14.19 -11.94
CA ARG A 156 -22.53 14.28 -12.06
C ARG A 156 -21.92 13.02 -12.64
N ALA A 157 -22.44 11.84 -12.29
CA ALA A 157 -22.05 10.59 -12.91
C ALA A 157 -22.30 10.61 -14.41
N PHE A 158 -23.35 11.29 -14.91
CA PHE A 158 -23.61 11.42 -16.35
C PHE A 158 -22.83 12.54 -17.04
N THR A 159 -22.60 13.69 -16.38
CA THR A 159 -22.07 14.89 -17.04
C THR A 159 -20.63 15.24 -16.68
N GLY A 160 -20.09 14.68 -15.61
CA GLY A 160 -18.74 14.96 -15.12
C GLY A 160 -17.64 14.34 -15.99
N GLY A 161 -16.45 14.95 -15.95
CA GLY A 161 -15.26 14.46 -16.64
C GLY A 161 -14.84 13.07 -16.16
N THR A 162 -14.65 12.13 -17.09
CA THR A 162 -14.22 10.77 -16.79
C THR A 162 -12.79 10.74 -16.25
N VAL A 163 -12.57 9.98 -15.18
CA VAL A 163 -11.21 9.61 -14.74
C VAL A 163 -10.94 8.16 -15.07
N GLY A 164 -9.97 7.92 -15.94
CA GLY A 164 -9.47 6.59 -16.22
C GLY A 164 -8.72 6.50 -17.55
N PHE A 165 -7.79 5.56 -17.62
CA PHE A 165 -7.01 5.23 -18.83
C PHE A 165 -7.74 4.26 -19.77
N GLY A 166 -9.04 4.01 -19.51
CA GLY A 166 -9.89 3.19 -20.36
C GLY A 166 -9.51 1.71 -20.42
N ILE A 167 -8.71 1.20 -19.48
CA ILE A 167 -8.31 -0.22 -19.39
C ILE A 167 -8.51 -0.70 -17.96
N ASN A 168 -9.20 -1.84 -17.80
CA ASN A 168 -9.34 -2.53 -16.53
C ASN A 168 -8.04 -3.30 -16.24
N PRO A 169 -7.34 -3.03 -15.12
CA PRO A 169 -6.03 -3.64 -14.85
C PRO A 169 -6.09 -5.13 -14.54
N HIS A 170 -7.26 -5.68 -14.19
CA HIS A 170 -7.45 -7.09 -13.87
C HIS A 170 -7.85 -7.92 -15.09
N THR A 171 -8.68 -7.37 -15.98
CA THR A 171 -9.14 -8.08 -17.19
C THR A 171 -8.36 -7.70 -18.44
N MET A 172 -7.57 -6.62 -18.39
CA MET A 172 -6.89 -5.99 -19.54
C MET A 172 -7.87 -5.53 -20.63
N GLU A 173 -9.18 -5.49 -20.34
CA GLU A 173 -10.21 -5.07 -21.28
C GLU A 173 -10.43 -3.57 -21.24
N ARG A 174 -10.90 -3.02 -22.36
CA ARG A 174 -11.22 -1.60 -22.46
C ARG A 174 -12.49 -1.31 -21.66
N ILE A 175 -12.41 -0.38 -20.70
CA ILE A 175 -13.58 0.08 -19.95
C ILE A 175 -14.43 0.96 -20.88
N ASN A 176 -15.69 0.56 -21.08
CA ASN A 176 -16.68 1.42 -21.69
C ASN A 176 -17.28 2.32 -20.61
N PHE A 177 -16.85 3.58 -20.58
CA PHE A 177 -17.31 4.52 -19.55
C PHE A 177 -18.80 4.82 -19.62
N ASP A 178 -19.44 4.68 -20.79
CA ASP A 178 -20.90 4.86 -20.87
C ASP A 178 -21.64 3.73 -20.13
N ASP A 179 -21.11 2.50 -20.19
CA ASP A 179 -21.67 1.38 -19.42
C ASP A 179 -21.46 1.57 -17.91
N GLU A 180 -20.34 2.16 -17.51
CA GLU A 180 -20.04 2.51 -16.11
C GLU A 180 -20.96 3.63 -15.58
N ARG A 181 -21.23 4.66 -16.39
CA ARG A 181 -22.12 5.78 -16.01
C ARG A 181 -23.53 5.30 -15.69
N ASP A 182 -24.04 4.36 -16.47
CA ASP A 182 -25.39 3.84 -16.29
C ASP A 182 -25.57 3.00 -15.01
N LYS A 183 -24.48 2.50 -14.39
CA LYS A 183 -24.59 1.66 -13.19
C LYS A 183 -25.32 2.37 -12.05
N ILE A 184 -25.17 3.69 -11.93
CA ILE A 184 -25.81 4.48 -10.87
C ILE A 184 -27.34 4.42 -10.93
N THR A 185 -27.92 4.20 -12.12
CA THR A 185 -29.38 4.06 -12.30
C THR A 185 -29.84 2.62 -12.44
N LYS A 186 -28.94 1.69 -12.80
CA LYS A 186 -29.25 0.26 -12.99
C LYS A 186 -29.11 -0.56 -11.70
N LEU A 187 -28.19 -0.20 -10.81
CA LEU A 187 -27.94 -0.87 -9.55
C LEU A 187 -28.76 -0.25 -8.42
N SER A 188 -29.01 -1.02 -7.35
CA SER A 188 -29.46 -0.41 -6.11
C SER A 188 -28.36 0.50 -5.55
N ARG A 189 -28.71 1.49 -4.73
CA ARG A 189 -27.70 2.38 -4.12
C ARG A 189 -26.62 1.60 -3.35
N LYS A 190 -27.01 0.51 -2.70
CA LYS A 190 -26.09 -0.39 -1.98
C LYS A 190 -25.14 -1.13 -2.89
N ASP A 191 -25.68 -1.73 -3.94
CA ASP A 191 -24.89 -2.49 -4.91
C ASP A 191 -23.96 -1.56 -5.70
N PHE A 192 -24.37 -0.30 -5.93
CA PHE A 192 -23.54 0.71 -6.58
C PHE A 192 -22.36 1.14 -5.70
N VAL A 193 -22.58 1.34 -4.40
CA VAL A 193 -21.49 1.62 -3.44
C VAL A 193 -20.48 0.47 -3.42
N GLU A 194 -20.97 -0.77 -3.40
CA GLU A 194 -20.14 -1.97 -3.42
C GLU A 194 -19.37 -2.12 -4.73
N SER A 195 -20.01 -1.89 -5.88
CA SER A 195 -19.35 -2.00 -7.19
C SER A 195 -18.24 -0.99 -7.39
N ASN A 196 -18.28 0.13 -6.66
CA ASN A 196 -17.31 1.22 -6.75
C ASN A 196 -16.31 1.23 -5.59
N LEU A 197 -16.31 0.20 -4.75
CA LEU A 197 -15.33 0.07 -3.68
C LEU A 197 -13.93 -0.16 -4.26
N THR A 198 -13.01 0.71 -3.90
CA THR A 198 -11.58 0.56 -4.19
C THR A 198 -10.79 0.52 -2.90
N ASP A 199 -9.69 -0.21 -2.91
CA ASP A 199 -8.73 -0.21 -1.82
C ASP A 199 -7.32 0.10 -2.32
N SER A 200 -6.60 0.92 -1.55
CA SER A 200 -5.22 1.31 -1.82
C SER A 200 -4.48 1.56 -0.51
N PHE A 201 -3.22 1.97 -0.62
CA PHE A 201 -2.44 2.41 0.53
C PHE A 201 -1.87 3.79 0.25
N GLU A 202 -2.40 4.79 0.93
CA GLU A 202 -2.11 6.21 0.67
C GLU A 202 -1.56 6.90 1.90
N ASP A 203 -0.60 7.79 1.68
CA ASP A 203 -0.03 8.64 2.71
C ASP A 203 -0.98 9.77 3.13
N ASP A 204 -0.55 10.57 4.11
CA ASP A 204 -1.34 11.69 4.58
C ASP A 204 -1.44 12.82 3.54
N PHE A 205 -0.46 12.99 2.65
CA PHE A 205 -0.50 13.98 1.58
C PHE A 205 -1.69 13.76 0.65
N TYR A 206 -1.95 12.50 0.24
CA TYR A 206 -3.13 12.16 -0.57
C TYR A 206 -4.44 12.29 0.21
N VAL A 207 -4.49 11.81 1.46
CA VAL A 207 -5.75 11.70 2.21
C VAL A 207 -6.17 13.03 2.87
N ASN A 208 -5.24 13.90 3.23
CA ASN A 208 -5.53 15.17 3.91
C ASN A 208 -6.59 16.03 3.17
N PRO A 209 -6.52 16.22 1.84
CA PRO A 209 -7.57 16.91 1.08
C PRO A 209 -8.96 16.27 1.19
N LEU A 210 -9.08 14.95 1.39
CA LEU A 210 -10.35 14.24 1.41
C LEU A 210 -11.23 14.63 2.62
N PHE A 211 -10.59 15.06 3.71
CA PHE A 211 -11.28 15.50 4.92
C PHE A 211 -12.03 16.82 4.76
N GLU A 212 -11.74 17.61 3.72
CA GLU A 212 -12.42 18.89 3.50
C GLU A 212 -13.93 18.69 3.25
N GLY A 213 -14.75 19.09 4.22
CA GLY A 213 -16.21 18.93 4.14
C GLY A 213 -16.71 17.51 4.43
N ALA A 214 -15.82 16.61 4.87
CA ALA A 214 -16.17 15.25 5.23
C ALA A 214 -16.93 15.16 6.57
N GLN A 215 -17.92 14.29 6.64
CA GLN A 215 -18.74 14.02 7.81
C GLN A 215 -18.52 12.59 8.27
N LYS A 216 -18.29 12.38 9.57
CA LYS A 216 -18.18 11.03 10.14
C LYS A 216 -19.55 10.35 10.13
N ILE A 217 -19.63 9.18 9.50
CA ILE A 217 -20.86 8.38 9.37
C ILE A 217 -20.78 7.03 10.11
N GLY A 218 -19.58 6.65 10.56
CA GLY A 218 -19.34 5.42 11.31
C GLY A 218 -17.89 5.32 11.78
N GLU A 219 -17.52 4.13 12.24
CA GLU A 219 -16.19 3.83 12.76
C GLU A 219 -15.90 2.33 12.63
N ILE A 220 -14.65 1.98 12.36
CA ILE A 220 -14.12 0.60 12.29
C ILE A 220 -12.82 0.62 13.10
N ASP A 221 -12.70 -0.20 14.14
CA ASP A 221 -11.49 -0.31 14.97
C ASP A 221 -10.92 1.02 15.49
N ASN A 222 -11.81 1.93 15.91
CA ASN A 222 -11.51 3.31 16.34
C ASN A 222 -11.07 4.27 15.22
N TYR A 223 -11.13 3.85 13.96
CA TYR A 223 -10.89 4.69 12.79
C TYR A 223 -12.22 5.12 12.14
N PRO A 224 -12.45 6.42 11.95
CA PRO A 224 -13.70 6.94 11.41
C PRO A 224 -13.91 6.58 9.93
N VAL A 225 -15.17 6.31 9.59
CA VAL A 225 -15.66 6.23 8.20
C VAL A 225 -16.35 7.54 7.87
N TYR A 226 -16.02 8.10 6.71
CA TYR A 226 -16.47 9.42 6.29
C TYR A 226 -17.33 9.37 5.05
N PHE A 227 -18.26 10.31 4.98
CA PHE A 227 -18.99 10.71 3.78
C PHE A 227 -18.61 12.15 3.41
N ASN A 228 -18.34 12.40 2.15
CA ASN A 228 -18.17 13.75 1.63
C ASN A 228 -19.31 14.06 0.66
N SER A 229 -19.95 15.23 0.80
CA SER A 229 -21.06 15.66 -0.05
C SER A 229 -20.66 15.85 -1.52
N ARG A 230 -19.36 15.91 -1.80
CA ARG A 230 -18.82 15.82 -3.16
C ARG A 230 -19.05 14.45 -3.81
N GLY A 231 -19.51 13.43 -3.08
CA GLY A 231 -20.01 12.17 -3.64
C GLY A 231 -19.03 11.03 -3.51
N PHE A 232 -18.45 10.87 -2.33
CA PHE A 232 -17.59 9.72 -2.04
C PHE A 232 -17.63 9.37 -0.55
N TYR A 233 -17.33 8.12 -0.28
CA TYR A 233 -17.03 7.60 1.05
C TYR A 233 -15.55 7.29 1.15
N PHE A 234 -14.99 7.44 2.34
CA PHE A 234 -13.64 6.96 2.59
C PHE A 234 -13.41 6.53 4.04
N TYR A 235 -12.47 5.61 4.22
CA TYR A 235 -11.91 5.17 5.49
C TYR A 235 -10.41 5.15 5.34
N TRP A 236 -9.68 5.69 6.31
CA TRP A 236 -8.22 5.65 6.28
C TRP A 236 -7.66 5.30 7.65
N ASN A 237 -6.85 4.24 7.68
CA ASN A 237 -6.08 3.89 8.86
C ASN A 237 -4.69 4.54 8.76
N LYS A 238 -4.47 5.60 9.55
CA LYS A 238 -3.20 6.34 9.56
C LYS A 238 -1.98 5.48 9.89
N GLN A 239 -2.12 4.40 10.66
CA GLN A 239 -0.98 3.55 11.04
C GLN A 239 -0.56 2.61 9.91
N THR A 240 -1.52 2.09 9.15
CA THR A 240 -1.26 1.15 8.06
C THR A 240 -1.31 1.79 6.68
N GLU A 241 -1.70 3.06 6.61
CA GLU A 241 -2.00 3.82 5.39
C GLU A 241 -3.13 3.19 4.54
N TYR A 242 -3.86 2.21 5.08
CA TYR A 242 -4.88 1.50 4.34
C TYR A 242 -6.09 2.39 4.11
N LEU A 243 -6.39 2.63 2.83
CA LEU A 243 -7.49 3.47 2.37
C LEU A 243 -8.55 2.60 1.69
N LEU A 244 -9.81 2.83 2.06
CA LEU A 244 -10.97 2.40 1.31
C LEU A 244 -11.69 3.63 0.77
N GLU A 245 -12.09 3.59 -0.49
CA GLU A 245 -12.88 4.64 -1.13
C GLU A 245 -14.06 4.03 -1.88
N SER A 246 -15.19 4.73 -1.94
CA SER A 246 -16.29 4.39 -2.83
C SER A 246 -16.90 5.66 -3.40
N TRP A 247 -16.84 5.80 -4.72
CA TRP A 247 -17.26 7.02 -5.42
C TRP A 247 -18.72 6.91 -5.87
N LEU A 248 -19.55 7.86 -5.44
CA LEU A 248 -20.95 7.97 -5.84
C LEU A 248 -21.14 8.69 -7.17
N THR A 249 -20.09 9.26 -7.74
CA THR A 249 -20.13 9.91 -9.05
C THR A 249 -19.39 9.13 -10.12
N PHE A 250 -18.91 7.91 -9.83
CA PHE A 250 -18.10 7.14 -10.76
C PHE A 250 -18.82 6.98 -12.12
N PRO A 251 -18.11 7.15 -13.26
CA PRO A 251 -16.67 7.37 -13.43
C PRO A 251 -16.22 8.84 -13.38
N ALA A 252 -17.09 9.78 -12.98
CA ALA A 252 -16.71 11.18 -12.81
C ALA A 252 -15.92 11.39 -11.51
N TYR A 253 -14.82 12.16 -11.59
CA TYR A 253 -13.98 12.46 -10.44
C TYR A 253 -14.75 13.22 -9.35
N PRO A 254 -14.79 12.73 -8.11
CA PRO A 254 -15.56 13.40 -7.08
C PRO A 254 -14.82 14.61 -6.47
N TYR A 255 -13.50 14.73 -6.58
CA TYR A 255 -12.74 15.76 -5.82
C TYR A 255 -12.77 17.17 -6.43
N GLY A 256 -13.31 17.31 -7.65
CA GLY A 256 -13.27 18.56 -8.42
C GLY A 256 -11.91 18.76 -9.10
N TRP A 257 -11.88 19.60 -10.12
CA TRP A 257 -10.67 20.20 -10.68
C TRP A 257 -10.77 21.71 -10.48
#